data_AF-A0A3N0YPU8-F1
#
_entry.id   AF-A0A3N0YPU8-F1
#
_cell.length_a   1.000
_cell.length_b   1.000
_cell.length_c   1.000
_cell.angle_alpha   90.00
_cell.angle_beta   90.00
_cell.angle_gamma   90.00
#
_symmetry.space_group_name_H-M   'P 1'
#
loop_
_entity.id
_entity.type
_entity.pdbx_description
1 polymer ?
#
loop_
_entity_poly.entity_id
_entity_poly.type
_entity_poly.pdbx_seq_one_letter_code
_entity_poly.pdbx_strand_id
1 'polypeptide(L)' 'MCCLLRKHPCIAWSGVSKRIPVLLFCAEVVVSKDVAIRSVGEKYNLAFKIVRTESRLVRGLLVNHGFHEVEL' A
#
# COMPACT_ATOMS: atom_id res chain seq x y z
N MET A 1 -5.58 -21.49 2.92
CA MET A 1 -6.76 -20.72 3.39
C MET A 1 -6.29 -19.56 4.26
N CYS A 2 -6.00 -18.41 3.65
CA CYS A 2 -5.67 -17.19 4.40
C CYS A 2 -6.94 -16.63 5.03
N CYS A 3 -6.91 -16.45 6.35
CA CYS A 3 -8.03 -16.07 7.21
C CYS A 3 -8.68 -14.74 6.76
N LEU A 4 -9.92 -14.83 6.29
CA LEU A 4 -10.83 -13.74 5.89
C LEU A 4 -11.50 -13.01 7.07
N LEU A 5 -10.93 -13.05 8.27
CA LEU A 5 -11.50 -12.33 9.43
C LEU A 5 -11.03 -10.88 9.43
N ARG A 6 -11.82 -10.01 8.76
CA ARG A 6 -11.76 -8.53 8.73
C ARG A 6 -10.35 -7.95 8.61
N LYS A 7 -9.66 -8.26 7.52
CA LYS A 7 -8.36 -7.68 7.20
C LYS A 7 -8.53 -6.57 6.17
N HIS A 8 -7.85 -5.46 6.41
CA HIS A 8 -7.79 -4.35 5.46
C HIS A 8 -7.34 -4.87 4.08
N PRO A 9 -7.97 -4.47 2.97
CA PRO A 9 -7.73 -5.07 1.64
C PRO A 9 -6.26 -5.05 1.19
N CYS A 10 -5.48 -4.07 1.65
CA CYS A 10 -4.05 -3.95 1.35
C CYS A 10 -3.11 -4.40 2.48
N ILE A 11 -3.59 -5.03 3.57
CA ILE A 11 -2.72 -5.54 4.66
C ILE A 11 -2.89 -7.05 4.82
N ALA A 12 -1.84 -7.79 4.49
CA ALA A 12 -1.70 -9.19 4.83
C ALA A 12 -0.73 -9.39 6.01
N TRP A 13 -0.73 -10.60 6.56
CA TRP A 13 0.15 -10.97 7.67
C TRP A 13 0.90 -12.25 7.30
N SER A 14 2.23 -12.20 7.34
CA SER A 14 3.14 -13.26 6.90
C SER A 14 3.95 -13.86 8.06
N GLY A 15 4.67 -14.95 7.76
CA GLY A 15 5.45 -15.74 8.72
C GLY A 15 4.63 -16.84 9.42
N VAL A 16 5.34 -17.77 10.08
CA VAL A 16 4.75 -18.95 10.77
C VAL A 16 3.68 -18.54 11.78
N SER A 17 3.89 -17.42 12.49
CA SER A 17 2.96 -16.88 13.49
C SER A 17 2.10 -15.71 13.00
N LYS A 18 2.14 -15.35 11.70
CA LYS A 18 1.39 -14.23 11.11
C LYS A 18 1.59 -12.89 11.85
N ARG A 19 2.82 -12.59 12.26
CA ARG A 19 3.16 -11.36 13.01
C ARG A 19 3.79 -10.26 12.17
N ILE A 20 4.17 -10.56 10.93
CA ILE A 20 4.83 -9.60 10.05
C ILE A 20 3.77 -9.00 9.12
N PRO A 21 3.42 -7.71 9.23
CA PRO A 21 2.50 -7.08 8.29
C PRO A 21 3.20 -6.90 6.93
N VAL A 22 2.46 -7.16 5.87
CA VAL A 22 2.90 -6.93 4.48
C VAL A 22 1.82 -6.12 3.78
N LEU A 23 2.26 -5.04 3.12
CA LEU A 23 1.39 -4.21 2.29
C LEU A 23 1.24 -4.86 0.91
N LEU A 24 0.00 -5.07 0.50
CA LEU A 24 -0.35 -5.62 -0.79
C LEU A 24 -0.71 -4.48 -1.74
N PHE A 25 0.00 -4.43 -2.85
CA PHE A 25 -0.17 -3.41 -3.89
C PHE A 25 -1.02 -3.96 -5.02
N CYS A 26 -2.30 -3.56 -5.05
CA CYS A 26 -3.25 -3.96 -6.09
C CYS A 26 -3.28 -2.91 -7.21
N ALA A 27 -3.08 -3.34 -8.45
CA ALA A 27 -3.12 -2.46 -9.62
C ALA A 27 -4.51 -1.86 -9.87
N GLU A 28 -5.57 -2.56 -9.47
CA GLU A 28 -6.97 -2.11 -9.58
C GLU A 28 -7.20 -0.75 -8.90
N VAL A 29 -6.43 -0.44 -7.85
CA VAL A 29 -6.55 0.81 -7.07
C VAL A 29 -6.17 2.04 -7.87
N VAL A 30 -5.29 1.87 -8.87
CA VAL A 30 -4.94 2.94 -9.81
C VAL A 30 -6.17 3.37 -10.62
N VAL A 31 -7.13 2.46 -10.84
CA VAL A 31 -8.36 2.71 -11.58
C VAL A 31 -9.54 3.01 -10.65
N SER A 32 -9.74 2.19 -9.61
CA SER A 32 -10.92 2.25 -8.74
C SER A 32 -10.87 3.36 -7.69
N LYS A 33 -9.68 3.85 -7.33
CA LYS A 33 -9.45 4.84 -6.26
C LYS A 33 -10.14 4.46 -4.95
N ASP A 34 -10.11 3.18 -4.60
CA ASP A 34 -10.75 2.64 -3.40
C ASP A 34 -10.24 3.37 -2.13
N VAL A 35 -11.15 4.07 -1.47
CA VAL A 35 -10.88 4.87 -0.26
C VAL A 35 -10.41 3.99 0.89
N ALA A 36 -10.88 2.73 0.99
CA ALA A 36 -10.41 1.82 2.01
C ALA A 36 -8.91 1.63 1.85
N ILE A 37 -8.44 1.27 0.64
CA ILE A 37 -7.02 1.01 0.39
C ILE A 37 -6.17 2.25 0.67
N ARG A 38 -6.60 3.41 0.18
CA ARG A 38 -5.92 4.69 0.40
C ARG A 38 -5.78 5.05 1.89
N SER A 39 -6.79 4.73 2.70
CA SER A 39 -6.83 5.10 4.12
C SER A 39 -5.67 4.52 4.95
N VAL A 40 -5.06 3.41 4.53
CA VAL A 40 -3.90 2.84 5.24
C VAL A 40 -2.66 3.70 5.10
N GLY A 41 -2.34 4.16 3.90
CA GLY A 41 -1.19 5.06 3.69
C GLY A 41 -1.33 6.34 4.50
N GLU A 42 -2.53 6.93 4.48
CA GLU A 42 -2.86 8.17 5.19
C GLU A 42 -2.82 7.98 6.71
N LYS A 43 -3.48 6.93 7.23
CA LYS A 43 -3.56 6.66 8.68
C LYS A 43 -2.19 6.48 9.33
N TYR A 44 -1.25 5.86 8.62
CA TYR A 44 0.09 5.57 9.14
C TYR A 44 1.15 6.55 8.63
N ASN A 45 0.75 7.63 7.93
CA ASN A 45 1.65 8.62 7.35
C ASN A 45 2.81 7.99 6.55
N LEU A 46 2.48 7.00 5.70
CA LEU A 46 3.49 6.29 4.91
C LEU A 46 4.06 7.21 3.83
N ALA A 47 5.36 7.12 3.62
CA ALA A 47 6.10 7.94 2.68
C ALA A 47 6.94 7.10 1.72
N PHE A 48 7.27 7.66 0.56
CA PHE A 48 8.23 7.05 -0.36
C PHE A 48 9.16 8.08 -1.00
N LYS A 49 10.33 7.62 -1.43
CA LYS A 49 11.30 8.39 -2.23
C LYS A 49 11.73 7.56 -3.43
N ILE A 50 11.62 8.12 -4.63
CA ILE A 50 12.17 7.51 -5.86
C ILE A 50 13.41 8.32 -6.25
N VAL A 51 14.59 7.69 -6.21
CA VAL A 51 15.86 8.41 -6.40
C VAL A 51 16.42 8.28 -7.82
N ARG A 52 16.41 7.08 -8.40
CA ARG A 52 17.14 6.80 -9.65
C ARG A 52 16.27 6.31 -10.81
N THR A 53 15.23 5.53 -10.51
CA THR A 53 14.36 4.93 -11.53
C THR A 53 12.95 5.48 -11.39
N GLU A 54 12.78 6.70 -11.90
CA GLU A 54 11.48 7.33 -12.10
C GLU A 54 10.53 6.35 -12.81
N SER A 55 9.48 5.91 -12.13
CA SER A 55 8.45 5.05 -12.71
C SER A 55 7.08 5.61 -12.38
N ARG A 56 6.41 6.13 -13.42
CA ARG A 56 5.05 6.68 -13.30
C ARG A 56 4.05 5.64 -12.77
N LEU A 57 4.25 4.36 -13.13
CA LEU A 57 3.41 3.27 -12.64
C LEU A 57 3.60 3.07 -11.14
N VAL A 58 4.85 2.94 -10.68
CA VAL A 58 5.15 2.71 -9.25
C VAL A 58 4.74 3.92 -8.41
N ARG A 59 5.04 5.14 -8.86
CA ARG A 59 4.61 6.38 -8.21
C ARG A 59 3.09 6.46 -8.12
N GLY A 60 2.40 6.22 -9.24
CA GLY A 60 0.94 6.20 -9.28
C GLY A 60 0.36 5.17 -8.33
N LEU A 61 0.97 3.99 -8.24
CA LEU A 61 0.54 2.94 -7.33
C LEU A 61 0.70 3.38 -5.86
N LEU A 62 1.86 3.91 -5.47
CA LEU A 62 2.13 4.36 -4.10
C LEU A 62 1.20 5.51 -3.68
N VAL A 63 1.01 6.50 -4.56
CA VAL A 63 0.13 7.65 -4.31
C VAL A 63 -1.34 7.23 -4.20
N ASN A 64 -1.81 6.30 -5.05
CA ASN A 64 -3.18 5.79 -4.95
C ASN A 64 -3.41 4.92 -3.70
N HIS A 65 -2.35 4.36 -3.10
CA HIS A 65 -2.38 3.70 -1.79
C HIS A 65 -2.24 4.67 -0.61
N GLY A 66 -2.23 5.98 -0.86
CA GLY A 66 -2.23 7.01 0.18
C GLY A 66 -0.84 7.37 0.72
N PHE A 67 0.23 6.96 0.05
CA PHE A 67 1.58 7.38 0.44
C PHE A 67 1.86 8.80 -0.07
N HIS A 68 2.65 9.56 0.67
CA HIS A 68 3.18 10.84 0.20
C HIS A 68 4.62 10.72 -0.28
N GLU A 69 4.96 11.44 -1.35
CA GLU A 69 6.33 11.53 -1.84
C GLU A 69 7.13 12.52 -0.99
N VAL A 70 8.37 12.18 -0.65
CA VAL A 70 9.27 13.05 0.11
C VAL A 70 10.47 13.47 -0.75
N GLU A 71 10.67 14.79 -0.85
CA GLU A 71 11.84 15.42 -1.48
C GLU A 71 12.71 16.00 -0.36
N LEU A 72 13.86 15.38 -0.11
CA LEU A 72 14.97 15.90 0.71
C LEU A 72 16.27 15.73 -0.07
#